data_AF-A0AAU6HFN9-F1
#
_entry.id   AF-A0AAU6HFN9-F1
#
_cell.length_a   1.000
_cell.length_b   1.000
_cell.length_c   1.000
_cell.angle_alpha   90.00
_cell.angle_beta   90.00
_cell.angle_gamma   90.00
#
_symmetry.space_group_name_H-M   'P 1'
#
loop_
_entity.id
_entity.type
_entity.pdbx_description
1 polymer ?
#
loop_
_entity_poly.entity_id
_entity_poly.type
_entity_poly.pdbx_seq_one_letter_code
_entity_poly.pdbx_strand_id
1 'polypeptide(L)'
;MQRWRGLEDIPEGWGRSVVTIGSYDGVHRGHQLIIGKAVARARELGIPAVVVTFDPHPSEVVRPGTHPPLLAPHHRRAELMAGLGVDAVLVLPFTKEFSTLEPADFVAKVLVDKLRAQVVVEGPNFRFGHKATGNVATLTELGTTYDYTVEVIDLYERGAAGGGEAFSSTLTRRLVADGDVAGAREVLGRPHRVEGIVVRGAQRGRELGFPTANVETLPHTAIPADGVYAGLLQVEGEAMPAAVSVGTNPQFDGKTRTVEAYAIDRVGLDLYGLHVAVDFLAYIRGQEKFDTLDGLLERMAVDVKLARGLIAAAE
;
A
#
# COMPACT_ATOMS: atom_id res chain seq x y z
N MET A 1 -0.48 -9.89 -15.85
CA MET A 1 -1.61 -9.07 -15.39
C MET A 1 -1.69 -7.79 -16.22
N GLN A 2 -2.84 -7.47 -16.82
CA GLN A 2 -3.09 -6.20 -17.51
C GLN A 2 -3.35 -5.07 -16.52
N ARG A 3 -3.11 -3.83 -16.94
CA ARG A 3 -3.33 -2.62 -16.14
C ARG A 3 -4.09 -1.62 -17.01
N TRP A 4 -5.28 -1.23 -16.58
CA TRP A 4 -6.14 -0.29 -17.31
C TRP A 4 -6.39 0.94 -16.44
N ARG A 5 -6.32 2.12 -17.02
CA ARG A 5 -6.62 3.38 -16.33
C ARG A 5 -7.81 4.05 -17.02
N GLY A 6 -9.00 3.71 -16.55
CA GLY A 6 -10.26 4.11 -17.18
C GLY A 6 -10.94 2.98 -17.95
N LEU A 7 -12.20 3.20 -18.32
CA LEU A 7 -13.04 2.21 -19.01
C LEU A 7 -12.72 2.08 -20.51
N GLU A 8 -11.97 3.04 -21.04
CA GLU A 8 -11.48 3.14 -22.40
C GLU A 8 -10.27 2.23 -22.67
N ASP A 9 -9.49 1.92 -21.62
CA ASP A 9 -8.30 1.07 -21.70
C ASP A 9 -8.64 -0.43 -21.71
N ILE A 10 -9.91 -0.78 -21.43
CA ILE A 10 -10.36 -2.16 -21.40
C ILE A 10 -10.45 -2.67 -22.85
N PRO A 11 -9.73 -3.76 -23.22
CA PRO A 11 -9.75 -4.28 -24.57
C PRO A 11 -11.16 -4.67 -25.02
N GLU A 12 -11.47 -4.38 -26.29
CA GLU A 12 -12.69 -4.92 -26.90
C GLU A 12 -12.67 -6.45 -26.89
N GLY A 13 -13.82 -7.05 -26.60
CA GLY A 13 -13.94 -8.50 -26.58
C GLY A 13 -13.29 -9.19 -25.37
N TRP A 14 -12.96 -8.46 -24.28
CA TRP A 14 -12.40 -9.03 -23.04
C TRP A 14 -13.15 -10.25 -22.50
N GLY A 15 -14.47 -10.33 -22.71
CA GLY A 15 -15.30 -11.45 -22.27
C GLY A 15 -15.83 -11.26 -20.85
N ARG A 16 -16.45 -12.32 -20.30
CA ARG A 16 -16.98 -12.29 -18.92
C ARG A 16 -15.84 -12.34 -17.91
N SER A 17 -16.04 -11.78 -16.73
CA SER A 17 -15.03 -11.75 -15.68
C SER A 17 -15.60 -12.01 -14.28
N VAL A 18 -14.73 -12.43 -13.36
CA VAL A 18 -14.99 -12.32 -11.92
C VAL A 18 -14.38 -11.02 -11.42
N VAL A 19 -15.19 -10.20 -10.76
CA VAL A 19 -14.81 -8.84 -10.36
C VAL A 19 -14.78 -8.70 -8.85
N THR A 20 -13.83 -7.94 -8.32
CA THR A 20 -13.85 -7.45 -6.93
C THR A 20 -13.41 -5.99 -6.90
N ILE A 21 -14.02 -5.18 -6.03
CA ILE A 21 -14.02 -3.72 -6.06
C ILE A 21 -13.63 -3.16 -4.69
N GLY A 22 -12.67 -2.25 -4.67
CA GLY A 22 -12.25 -1.64 -3.42
C GLY A 22 -11.11 -0.66 -3.58
N SER A 23 -10.82 0.12 -2.53
CA SER A 23 -9.63 0.97 -2.53
C SER A 23 -8.34 0.13 -2.52
N TYR A 24 -8.41 -1.04 -1.88
CA TYR A 24 -7.31 -2.00 -1.70
C TYR A 24 -5.99 -1.35 -1.25
N ASP A 25 -6.07 -0.24 -0.51
CA ASP A 25 -4.88 0.48 -0.06
C ASP A 25 -4.06 -0.39 0.91
N GLY A 26 -2.80 -0.61 0.56
CA GLY A 26 -1.90 -1.51 1.26
C GLY A 26 -2.09 -3.01 0.99
N VAL A 27 -3.14 -3.46 0.27
CA VAL A 27 -3.39 -4.89 -0.03
C VAL A 27 -3.08 -5.79 1.18
N HIS A 28 -3.65 -5.45 2.34
CA HIS A 28 -3.45 -6.20 3.58
C HIS A 28 -4.07 -7.58 3.50
N ARG A 29 -3.82 -8.47 4.46
CA ARG A 29 -4.25 -9.88 4.34
C ARG A 29 -5.77 -10.04 4.22
N GLY A 30 -6.55 -9.19 4.90
CA GLY A 30 -8.01 -9.08 4.64
C GLY A 30 -8.38 -8.78 3.16
N HIS A 31 -7.66 -7.89 2.48
CA HIS A 31 -7.83 -7.70 1.03
C HIS A 31 -7.38 -8.92 0.22
N GLN A 32 -6.26 -9.55 0.62
CA GLN A 32 -5.74 -10.75 -0.04
C GLN A 32 -6.75 -11.91 0.01
N LEU A 33 -7.54 -12.03 1.09
CA LEU A 33 -8.62 -13.00 1.18
C LEU A 33 -9.70 -12.76 0.12
N ILE A 34 -10.20 -11.52 0.00
CA ILE A 34 -11.26 -11.18 -0.98
C ILE A 34 -10.72 -11.38 -2.41
N ILE A 35 -9.54 -10.84 -2.71
CA ILE A 35 -8.90 -10.96 -4.03
C ILE A 35 -8.62 -12.43 -4.35
N GLY A 36 -8.08 -13.20 -3.39
CA GLY A 36 -7.80 -14.61 -3.55
C GLY A 36 -9.05 -15.44 -3.83
N LYS A 37 -10.20 -15.10 -3.22
CA LYS A 37 -11.50 -15.72 -3.53
C LYS A 37 -11.98 -15.38 -4.94
N ALA A 38 -11.87 -14.13 -5.35
CA ALA A 38 -12.18 -13.73 -6.73
C ALA A 38 -11.31 -14.50 -7.75
N VAL A 39 -10.01 -14.60 -7.51
CA VAL A 39 -9.08 -15.35 -8.36
C VAL A 39 -9.41 -16.84 -8.39
N ALA A 40 -9.68 -17.47 -7.24
CA ALA A 40 -10.08 -18.87 -7.19
C ALA A 40 -11.37 -19.11 -7.99
N ARG A 41 -12.36 -18.24 -7.83
CA ARG A 41 -13.63 -18.33 -8.54
C ARG A 41 -13.50 -18.14 -10.05
N ALA A 42 -12.64 -17.21 -10.46
CA ALA A 42 -12.31 -16.98 -11.86
C ALA A 42 -11.72 -18.23 -12.51
N ARG A 43 -10.78 -18.89 -11.81
CA ARG A 43 -10.16 -20.15 -12.25
C ARG A 43 -11.17 -21.30 -12.38
N GLU A 44 -12.09 -21.44 -11.43
CA GLU A 44 -13.16 -22.45 -11.49
C GLU A 44 -14.06 -22.28 -12.72
N LEU A 45 -14.34 -21.03 -13.09
CA LEU A 45 -15.20 -20.68 -14.21
C LEU A 45 -14.45 -20.60 -15.56
N GLY A 46 -13.12 -20.66 -15.55
CA GLY A 46 -12.29 -20.51 -16.74
C GLY A 46 -12.36 -19.10 -17.37
N ILE A 47 -12.61 -18.06 -16.56
CA ILE A 47 -12.70 -16.65 -16.99
C ILE A 47 -11.72 -15.77 -16.20
N PRO A 48 -11.38 -14.54 -16.65
CA PRO A 48 -10.41 -13.69 -15.96
C PRO A 48 -10.90 -13.11 -14.62
N ALA A 49 -9.97 -12.94 -13.68
CA ALA A 49 -10.16 -12.19 -12.45
C ALA A 49 -9.76 -10.71 -12.62
N VAL A 50 -10.67 -9.79 -12.32
CA VAL A 50 -10.46 -8.35 -12.42
C VAL A 50 -10.62 -7.69 -11.06
N VAL A 51 -9.62 -6.88 -10.67
CA VAL A 51 -9.72 -6.00 -9.51
C VAL A 51 -10.02 -4.58 -9.99
N VAL A 52 -11.08 -3.97 -9.45
CA VAL A 52 -11.42 -2.57 -9.66
C VAL A 52 -10.96 -1.75 -8.45
N THR A 53 -10.18 -0.71 -8.71
CA THR A 53 -9.72 0.25 -7.70
C THR A 53 -9.87 1.68 -8.21
N PHE A 54 -9.50 2.66 -7.40
CA PHE A 54 -9.80 4.06 -7.63
C PHE A 54 -8.56 4.95 -7.48
N ASP A 55 -8.43 5.91 -8.39
CA ASP A 55 -7.42 6.98 -8.37
C ASP A 55 -8.06 8.31 -8.80
N PRO A 56 -7.95 9.42 -8.04
CA PRO A 56 -7.43 9.51 -6.67
C PRO A 56 -8.31 8.76 -5.66
N HIS A 57 -7.93 8.76 -4.38
CA HIS A 57 -8.70 8.07 -3.36
C HIS A 57 -10.13 8.67 -3.25
N PRO A 58 -11.22 7.88 -3.18
CA PRO A 58 -12.59 8.41 -3.19
C PRO A 58 -12.86 9.50 -2.14
N SER A 59 -12.31 9.34 -0.93
CA SER A 59 -12.42 10.35 0.14
C SER A 59 -11.83 11.71 -0.25
N GLU A 60 -10.76 11.74 -1.04
CA GLU A 60 -10.14 12.99 -1.51
C GLU A 60 -11.11 13.80 -2.37
N VAL A 61 -11.88 13.13 -3.22
CA VAL A 61 -12.79 13.80 -4.16
C VAL A 61 -14.10 14.19 -3.49
N VAL A 62 -14.62 13.33 -2.60
CA VAL A 62 -15.85 13.61 -1.85
C VAL A 62 -15.61 14.69 -0.79
N ARG A 63 -14.41 14.71 -0.19
CA ARG A 63 -13.99 15.66 0.84
C ARG A 63 -12.51 16.04 0.62
N PRO A 64 -12.23 17.08 -0.19
CA PRO A 64 -10.87 17.54 -0.45
C PRO A 64 -10.06 17.76 0.84
N GLY A 65 -8.81 17.26 0.84
CA GLY A 65 -7.90 17.32 2.00
C GLY A 65 -8.11 16.24 3.06
N THR A 66 -8.97 15.25 2.81
CA THR A 66 -9.23 14.14 3.77
C THR A 66 -8.66 12.79 3.31
N HIS A 67 -7.80 12.77 2.29
CA HIS A 67 -7.22 11.51 1.83
C HIS A 67 -6.38 10.90 2.96
N PRO A 68 -6.54 9.60 3.23
CA PRO A 68 -5.74 8.94 4.25
C PRO A 68 -4.29 8.78 3.74
N PRO A 69 -3.30 8.68 4.65
CA PRO A 69 -1.94 8.36 4.25
C PRO A 69 -1.87 7.07 3.42
N LEU A 70 -1.17 7.11 2.28
CA LEU A 70 -1.10 6.02 1.32
C LEU A 70 -0.21 4.89 1.85
N LEU A 71 -0.78 3.69 2.02
CA LEU A 71 -0.02 2.52 2.46
C LEU A 71 0.80 1.90 1.33
N ALA A 72 0.32 2.01 0.08
CA ALA A 72 1.08 1.62 -1.10
C ALA A 72 0.66 2.43 -2.33
N PRO A 73 1.61 2.93 -3.14
CA PRO A 73 1.26 3.55 -4.40
C PRO A 73 0.66 2.55 -5.39
N HIS A 74 0.04 3.08 -6.45
CA HIS A 74 -0.74 2.28 -7.40
C HIS A 74 0.09 1.19 -8.09
N HIS A 75 1.32 1.48 -8.49
CA HIS A 75 2.18 0.48 -9.14
C HIS A 75 2.49 -0.68 -8.18
N ARG A 76 2.75 -0.37 -6.90
CA ARG A 76 2.99 -1.38 -5.87
C ARG A 76 1.74 -2.18 -5.54
N ARG A 77 0.57 -1.55 -5.47
CA ARG A 77 -0.71 -2.27 -5.33
C ARG A 77 -0.92 -3.25 -6.49
N ALA A 78 -0.66 -2.82 -7.72
CA ALA A 78 -0.75 -3.68 -8.90
C ALA A 78 0.23 -4.86 -8.84
N GLU A 79 1.47 -4.66 -8.38
CA GLU A 79 2.43 -5.76 -8.17
C GLU A 79 1.93 -6.77 -7.13
N LEU A 80 1.39 -6.29 -6.01
CA LEU A 80 0.85 -7.14 -4.95
C LEU A 80 -0.36 -7.95 -5.44
N MET A 81 -1.26 -7.32 -6.18
CA MET A 81 -2.41 -7.97 -6.80
C MET A 81 -2.00 -8.99 -7.86
N ALA A 82 -0.97 -8.69 -8.67
CA ALA A 82 -0.42 -9.63 -9.63
C ALA A 82 0.13 -10.88 -8.94
N GLY A 83 0.80 -10.71 -7.78
CA GLY A 83 1.27 -11.82 -6.95
C GLY A 83 0.16 -12.73 -6.41
N LEU A 84 -1.08 -12.24 -6.32
CA LEU A 84 -2.26 -13.02 -5.93
C LEU A 84 -2.90 -13.75 -7.12
N GLY A 85 -2.42 -13.54 -8.34
CA GLY A 85 -2.94 -14.16 -9.56
C GLY A 85 -4.09 -13.41 -10.21
N VAL A 86 -4.20 -12.09 -9.99
CA VAL A 86 -5.15 -11.22 -10.71
C VAL A 86 -4.75 -11.11 -12.18
N ASP A 87 -5.73 -11.17 -13.08
CA ASP A 87 -5.50 -11.10 -14.53
C ASP A 87 -5.48 -9.66 -15.04
N ALA A 88 -6.33 -8.79 -14.48
CA ALA A 88 -6.33 -7.36 -14.78
C ALA A 88 -6.66 -6.48 -13.57
N VAL A 89 -6.06 -5.30 -13.50
CA VAL A 89 -6.45 -4.24 -12.57
C VAL A 89 -7.01 -3.06 -13.36
N LEU A 90 -8.25 -2.69 -13.05
CA LEU A 90 -8.89 -1.48 -13.53
C LEU A 90 -8.76 -0.39 -12.47
N VAL A 91 -7.96 0.63 -12.76
CA VAL A 91 -7.90 1.85 -11.96
C VAL A 91 -8.90 2.84 -12.55
N LEU A 92 -10.03 3.01 -11.88
CA LEU A 92 -11.07 3.97 -12.28
C LEU A 92 -10.69 5.38 -11.83
N PRO A 93 -10.66 6.36 -12.75
CA PRO A 93 -10.58 7.77 -12.41
C PRO A 93 -11.78 8.16 -11.54
N PHE A 94 -11.56 8.41 -10.25
CA PHE A 94 -12.64 8.77 -9.34
C PHE A 94 -12.90 10.28 -9.43
N THR A 95 -13.55 10.73 -10.49
CA THR A 95 -13.86 12.17 -10.68
C THR A 95 -15.09 12.60 -9.87
N LYS A 96 -15.31 13.91 -9.78
CA LYS A 96 -16.53 14.44 -9.17
C LYS A 96 -17.77 13.95 -9.92
N GLU A 97 -17.76 13.89 -11.25
CA GLU A 97 -18.88 13.34 -12.01
C GLU A 97 -19.08 11.85 -11.68
N PHE A 98 -18.00 11.07 -11.64
CA PHE A 98 -18.06 9.64 -11.29
C PHE A 98 -18.67 9.43 -9.89
N SER A 99 -18.32 10.28 -8.92
CA SER A 99 -18.84 10.21 -7.54
C SER A 99 -20.34 10.45 -7.41
N THR A 100 -20.99 10.98 -8.46
CA THR A 100 -22.44 11.25 -8.51
C THR A 100 -23.25 10.16 -9.22
N LEU A 101 -22.60 9.10 -9.70
CA LEU A 101 -23.30 7.96 -10.30
C LEU A 101 -24.17 7.24 -9.27
N GLU A 102 -25.44 7.04 -9.58
CA GLU A 102 -26.31 6.21 -8.75
C GLU A 102 -25.87 4.72 -8.82
N PRO A 103 -26.19 3.89 -7.80
CA PRO A 103 -25.76 2.50 -7.76
C PRO A 103 -26.05 1.70 -9.04
N ALA A 104 -27.26 1.84 -9.60
CA ALA A 104 -27.64 1.15 -10.83
C ALA A 104 -26.79 1.57 -12.05
N ASP A 105 -26.49 2.87 -12.17
CA ASP A 105 -25.66 3.40 -13.26
C ASP A 105 -24.21 2.91 -13.15
N PHE A 106 -23.67 2.84 -11.94
CA PHE A 106 -22.34 2.28 -11.71
C PHE A 106 -22.29 0.81 -12.13
N VAL A 107 -23.27 0.00 -11.70
CA VAL A 107 -23.34 -1.43 -12.04
C VAL A 107 -23.45 -1.60 -13.56
N ALA A 108 -24.39 -0.92 -14.21
CA ALA A 108 -24.58 -1.02 -15.65
C ALA A 108 -23.30 -0.64 -16.42
N LYS A 109 -22.73 0.54 -16.14
CA LYS A 109 -21.57 1.05 -16.89
C LYS A 109 -20.30 0.26 -16.65
N VAL A 110 -20.01 -0.08 -15.40
CA VAL A 110 -18.71 -0.68 -15.02
C VAL A 110 -18.80 -2.20 -15.07
N LEU A 111 -19.75 -2.79 -14.35
CA LEU A 111 -19.80 -4.24 -14.16
C LEU A 111 -20.40 -4.95 -15.37
N VAL A 112 -21.49 -4.42 -15.94
CA VAL A 112 -22.23 -5.09 -17.01
C VAL A 112 -21.62 -4.79 -18.38
N ASP A 113 -21.59 -3.51 -18.77
CA ASP A 113 -21.21 -3.12 -20.13
C ASP A 113 -19.73 -3.35 -20.41
N LYS A 114 -18.87 -2.95 -19.45
CA LYS A 114 -17.42 -2.91 -19.65
C LYS A 114 -16.71 -4.17 -19.17
N LEU A 115 -16.99 -4.64 -17.97
CA LEU A 115 -16.34 -5.82 -17.41
C LEU A 115 -17.09 -7.14 -17.67
N ARG A 116 -18.36 -7.06 -18.10
CA ARG A 116 -19.25 -8.22 -18.33
C ARG A 116 -19.19 -9.20 -17.17
N ALA A 117 -19.28 -8.68 -15.95
CA ALA A 117 -19.16 -9.44 -14.72
C ALA A 117 -20.11 -10.64 -14.75
N GLN A 118 -19.58 -11.82 -14.44
CA GLN A 118 -20.36 -13.02 -14.19
C GLN A 118 -20.54 -13.23 -12.68
N VAL A 119 -19.49 -12.95 -11.92
CA VAL A 119 -19.50 -13.02 -10.45
C VAL A 119 -18.83 -11.75 -9.90
N VAL A 120 -19.43 -11.16 -8.88
CA VAL A 120 -18.85 -10.07 -8.11
C VAL A 120 -18.58 -10.55 -6.70
N VAL A 121 -17.33 -10.48 -6.26
CA VAL A 121 -16.88 -10.97 -4.95
C VAL A 121 -16.60 -9.78 -4.04
N GLU A 122 -17.33 -9.66 -2.92
CA GLU A 122 -17.23 -8.50 -2.03
C GLU A 122 -17.27 -8.86 -0.55
N GLY A 123 -16.71 -7.97 0.29
CA GLY A 123 -16.93 -8.02 1.73
C GLY A 123 -18.30 -7.44 2.12
N PRO A 124 -18.87 -7.82 3.28
CA PRO A 124 -20.21 -7.38 3.71
C PRO A 124 -20.31 -5.86 3.96
N ASN A 125 -19.18 -5.18 4.17
CA ASN A 125 -19.11 -3.74 4.39
C ASN A 125 -18.95 -2.92 3.09
N PHE A 126 -18.99 -3.56 1.92
CA PHE A 126 -18.87 -2.86 0.64
C PHE A 126 -20.00 -1.85 0.44
N ARG A 127 -19.62 -0.67 -0.06
CA ARG A 127 -20.50 0.46 -0.35
C ARG A 127 -20.08 1.11 -1.67
N PHE A 128 -21.05 1.53 -2.46
CA PHE A 128 -20.82 2.13 -3.78
C PHE A 128 -21.96 3.07 -4.18
N GLY A 129 -21.79 3.73 -5.33
CA GLY A 129 -22.72 4.74 -5.82
C GLY A 129 -22.68 6.05 -5.04
N HIS A 130 -23.46 7.01 -5.50
CA HIS A 130 -23.51 8.37 -4.99
C HIS A 130 -23.83 8.38 -3.50
N LYS A 131 -22.97 9.05 -2.72
CA LYS A 131 -23.05 9.09 -1.24
C LYS A 131 -23.04 7.71 -0.57
N ALA A 132 -22.47 6.69 -1.21
CA ALA A 132 -22.38 5.34 -0.67
C ALA A 132 -23.77 4.73 -0.34
N THR A 133 -24.81 5.08 -1.12
CA THR A 133 -26.18 4.58 -0.95
C THR A 133 -26.33 3.12 -1.34
N GLY A 134 -25.54 2.64 -2.31
CA GLY A 134 -25.48 1.24 -2.70
C GLY A 134 -24.72 0.41 -1.67
N ASN A 135 -25.23 -0.78 -1.40
CA ASN A 135 -24.61 -1.77 -0.52
C ASN A 135 -24.68 -3.17 -1.14
N VAL A 136 -24.16 -4.18 -0.45
CA VAL A 136 -24.14 -5.57 -0.94
C VAL A 136 -25.54 -6.09 -1.28
N ALA A 137 -26.59 -5.74 -0.53
CA ALA A 137 -27.97 -6.14 -0.86
C ALA A 137 -28.44 -5.49 -2.17
N THR A 138 -28.17 -4.20 -2.37
CA THR A 138 -28.42 -3.50 -3.65
C THR A 138 -27.65 -4.14 -4.79
N LEU A 139 -26.39 -4.53 -4.57
CA LEU A 139 -25.55 -5.19 -5.57
C LEU A 139 -26.12 -6.55 -5.99
N THR A 140 -26.64 -7.32 -5.03
CA THR A 140 -27.29 -8.62 -5.29
C THR A 140 -28.62 -8.48 -6.04
N GLU A 141 -29.44 -7.49 -5.67
CA GLU A 141 -30.69 -7.18 -6.36
C GLU A 141 -30.43 -6.80 -7.83
N LEU A 142 -29.47 -5.90 -8.07
CA LEU A 142 -29.08 -5.51 -9.42
C LEU A 142 -28.46 -6.68 -10.20
N GLY A 143 -27.77 -7.61 -9.53
CA GLY A 143 -27.25 -8.84 -10.15
C GLY A 143 -28.34 -9.72 -10.75
N THR A 144 -29.49 -9.81 -10.08
CA THR A 144 -30.67 -10.51 -10.60
C THR A 144 -31.21 -9.85 -11.87
N THR A 145 -31.08 -8.53 -11.98
CA THR A 145 -31.55 -7.75 -13.14
C THR A 145 -30.59 -7.83 -14.32
N TYR A 146 -29.29 -7.86 -14.07
CA TYR A 146 -28.24 -7.73 -15.09
C TYR A 146 -27.44 -9.03 -15.38
N ASP A 147 -27.94 -10.19 -14.96
CA ASP A 147 -27.31 -11.50 -15.18
C ASP A 147 -25.88 -11.63 -14.62
N TYR A 148 -25.70 -11.30 -13.33
CA TYR A 148 -24.49 -11.66 -12.58
C TYR A 148 -24.85 -12.09 -11.15
N THR A 149 -23.96 -12.85 -10.51
CA THR A 149 -24.13 -13.27 -9.11
C THR A 149 -23.18 -12.52 -8.17
N VAL A 150 -23.59 -12.31 -6.93
CA VAL A 150 -22.74 -11.73 -5.88
C VAL A 150 -22.34 -12.81 -4.88
N GLU A 151 -21.06 -12.94 -4.61
CA GLU A 151 -20.50 -13.79 -3.57
C GLU A 151 -19.96 -12.93 -2.43
N VAL A 152 -20.57 -13.04 -1.26
CA VAL A 152 -20.20 -12.24 -0.08
C VAL A 152 -19.22 -13.03 0.78
N ILE A 153 -18.03 -12.47 0.97
CA ILE A 153 -16.99 -13.06 1.80
C ILE A 153 -17.08 -12.47 3.20
N ASP A 154 -17.78 -13.17 4.09
CA ASP A 154 -17.83 -12.85 5.52
C ASP A 154 -16.66 -13.50 6.27
N LEU A 155 -15.44 -13.26 5.77
CA LEU A 155 -14.19 -13.72 6.38
C LEU A 155 -13.34 -12.49 6.71
N TYR A 156 -13.07 -12.34 8.00
CA TYR A 156 -12.14 -11.32 8.49
C TYR A 156 -10.91 -12.00 9.03
N GLU A 157 -9.77 -11.48 8.62
CA GLU A 157 -8.50 -11.85 9.23
C GLU A 157 -8.25 -10.98 10.46
N ARG A 158 -7.74 -11.62 11.51
CA ARG A 158 -7.45 -11.01 12.81
C ARG A 158 -6.16 -11.60 13.33
N GLY A 159 -5.52 -10.90 14.24
CA GLY A 159 -4.25 -11.31 14.82
C GLY A 159 -3.97 -10.58 16.13
N ALA A 160 -2.72 -10.66 16.58
CA ALA A 160 -2.28 -9.98 17.79
C ALA A 160 -2.23 -8.46 17.59
N ALA A 161 -1.77 -8.01 16.42
CA ALA A 161 -1.76 -6.61 16.02
C ALA A 161 -3.15 -5.97 16.14
N GLY A 162 -3.21 -4.80 16.78
CA GLY A 162 -4.47 -4.09 17.00
C GLY A 162 -5.40 -4.75 18.01
N GLY A 163 -4.92 -5.65 18.86
CA GLY A 163 -5.72 -6.21 19.96
C GLY A 163 -6.88 -7.10 19.50
N GLY A 164 -6.71 -7.84 18.41
CA GLY A 164 -7.75 -8.75 17.87
C GLY A 164 -8.81 -8.06 16.99
N GLU A 165 -8.62 -6.77 16.68
CA GLU A 165 -9.39 -6.07 15.65
C GLU A 165 -9.22 -6.73 14.27
N ALA A 166 -10.21 -6.54 13.39
CA ALA A 166 -10.11 -7.02 12.00
C ALA A 166 -9.04 -6.23 11.22
N PHE A 167 -8.25 -6.95 10.43
CA PHE A 167 -7.22 -6.38 9.57
C PHE A 167 -7.85 -5.45 8.54
N SER A 168 -7.42 -4.18 8.56
CA SER A 168 -7.95 -3.10 7.73
C SER A 168 -6.87 -2.08 7.41
N SER A 169 -7.03 -1.31 6.32
CA SER A 169 -6.13 -0.18 6.02
C SER A 169 -6.12 0.87 7.14
N THR A 170 -7.23 1.06 7.86
CA THR A 170 -7.27 1.97 9.03
C THR A 170 -6.36 1.47 10.14
N LEU A 171 -6.44 0.17 10.48
CA LEU A 171 -5.57 -0.43 11.47
C LEU A 171 -4.10 -0.34 11.04
N THR A 172 -3.77 -0.69 9.79
CA THR A 172 -2.40 -0.60 9.29
C THR A 172 -1.86 0.82 9.40
N ARG A 173 -2.64 1.85 9.03
CA ARG A 173 -2.21 3.25 9.14
C ARG A 173 -1.95 3.68 10.57
N ARG A 174 -2.79 3.26 11.52
CA ARG A 174 -2.58 3.51 12.96
C ARG A 174 -1.24 2.91 13.40
N LEU A 175 -1.02 1.63 13.13
CA LEU A 175 0.21 0.92 13.52
C LEU A 175 1.47 1.57 12.91
N VAL A 176 1.42 1.93 11.62
CA VAL A 176 2.51 2.66 10.96
C VAL A 176 2.73 4.03 11.63
N ALA A 177 1.68 4.80 11.85
CA ALA A 177 1.78 6.12 12.49
C ALA A 177 2.33 6.06 13.92
N ASP A 178 2.09 4.95 14.63
CA ASP A 178 2.59 4.69 15.99
C ASP A 178 4.03 4.11 15.99
N GLY A 179 4.59 3.81 14.82
CA GLY A 179 5.93 3.19 14.68
C GLY A 179 5.95 1.67 14.88
N ASP A 180 4.79 1.03 15.08
CA ASP A 180 4.64 -0.42 15.20
C ASP A 180 4.67 -1.09 13.81
N VAL A 181 5.87 -1.12 13.23
CA VAL A 181 6.12 -1.74 11.92
C VAL A 181 6.00 -3.26 11.95
N ALA A 182 6.18 -3.89 13.12
CA ALA A 182 6.00 -5.32 13.31
C ALA A 182 4.51 -5.70 13.28
N GLY A 183 3.66 -4.96 13.99
CA GLY A 183 2.21 -5.10 13.91
C GLY A 183 1.70 -4.79 12.51
N ALA A 184 2.20 -3.74 11.86
CA ALA A 184 1.86 -3.44 10.47
C ALA A 184 2.23 -4.61 9.53
N ARG A 185 3.39 -5.24 9.74
CA ARG A 185 3.82 -6.44 8.99
C ARG A 185 2.86 -7.61 9.17
N GLU A 186 2.37 -7.85 10.38
CA GLU A 186 1.37 -8.90 10.66
C GLU A 186 0.08 -8.68 9.85
N VAL A 187 -0.44 -7.44 9.86
CA VAL A 187 -1.67 -7.06 9.13
C VAL A 187 -1.48 -7.14 7.62
N LEU A 188 -0.32 -6.68 7.12
CA LEU A 188 0.00 -6.65 5.70
C LEU A 188 0.41 -8.02 5.13
N GLY A 189 0.88 -8.94 5.98
CA GLY A 189 1.52 -10.20 5.56
C GLY A 189 2.91 -10.02 4.96
N ARG A 190 3.49 -8.81 5.07
CA ARG A 190 4.79 -8.40 4.52
C ARG A 190 5.25 -7.13 5.23
N PRO A 191 6.56 -6.79 5.21
CA PRO A 191 7.04 -5.51 5.73
C PRO A 191 6.30 -4.32 5.12
N HIS A 192 6.05 -3.29 5.93
CA HIS A 192 5.59 -2.01 5.38
C HIS A 192 6.70 -1.40 4.54
N ARG A 193 6.36 -0.92 3.34
CA ARG A 193 7.32 -0.42 2.36
C ARG A 193 7.06 1.05 2.08
N VAL A 194 8.13 1.84 2.10
CA VAL A 194 8.16 3.20 1.57
C VAL A 194 9.07 3.22 0.36
N GLU A 195 8.70 3.92 -0.70
CA GLU A 195 9.49 3.99 -1.93
C GLU A 195 9.51 5.40 -2.52
N GLY A 196 10.53 5.67 -3.31
CA GLY A 196 10.79 7.02 -3.82
C GLY A 196 12.12 7.15 -4.55
N ILE A 197 12.44 8.37 -4.94
CA ILE A 197 13.71 8.69 -5.60
C ILE A 197 14.76 9.07 -4.54
N VAL A 198 15.98 8.59 -4.69
CA VAL A 198 17.08 9.04 -3.83
C VAL A 198 17.52 10.43 -4.24
N VAL A 199 17.38 11.39 -3.32
CA VAL A 199 17.75 12.79 -3.51
C VAL A 199 18.99 13.15 -2.68
N ARG A 200 19.57 14.31 -2.96
CA ARG A 200 20.67 14.84 -2.15
C ARG A 200 20.12 15.39 -0.83
N GLY A 201 20.44 14.71 0.28
CA GLY A 201 20.20 15.23 1.63
C GLY A 201 21.30 16.19 2.09
N ALA A 202 21.43 16.36 3.41
CA ALA A 202 22.46 17.23 4.01
C ALA A 202 23.92 16.73 3.83
N GLN A 203 24.12 15.56 3.24
CA GLN A 203 25.40 14.90 2.92
C GLN A 203 26.37 14.69 4.10
N ARG A 204 25.98 15.02 5.33
CA ARG A 204 26.80 14.87 6.55
C ARG A 204 27.27 13.44 6.78
N GLY A 205 26.43 12.44 6.51
CA GLY A 205 26.79 11.02 6.73
C GLY A 205 27.96 10.53 5.89
N ARG A 206 28.18 11.08 4.68
CA ARG A 206 29.23 10.63 3.77
C ARG A 206 30.64 10.96 4.29
N GLU A 207 30.81 12.13 4.89
CA GLU A 207 32.07 12.55 5.52
C GLU A 207 32.37 11.75 6.79
N LEU A 208 31.34 11.11 7.36
CA LEU A 208 31.36 10.39 8.62
C LEU A 208 31.46 8.86 8.47
N GLY A 209 31.58 8.35 7.24
CA GLY A 209 31.63 6.91 6.94
C GLY A 209 30.27 6.20 6.90
N PHE A 210 29.16 6.96 7.02
CA PHE A 210 27.78 6.47 6.98
C PHE A 210 26.97 7.13 5.85
N PRO A 211 27.27 6.86 4.56
CA PRO A 211 26.48 7.41 3.47
C PRO A 211 25.03 6.91 3.53
N THR A 212 24.07 7.84 3.68
CA THR A 212 22.63 7.53 3.71
C THR A 212 21.95 7.88 2.39
N ALA A 213 21.08 6.98 1.93
CA ALA A 213 20.12 7.26 0.85
C ALA A 213 18.94 8.04 1.44
N ASN A 214 18.75 9.28 0.97
CA ASN A 214 17.61 10.11 1.37
C ASN A 214 16.48 9.86 0.38
N VAL A 215 15.40 9.21 0.81
CA VAL A 215 14.31 8.77 -0.05
C VAL A 215 13.21 9.83 -0.08
N GLU A 216 13.05 10.48 -1.23
CA GLU A 216 11.93 11.38 -1.50
C GLU A 216 10.70 10.57 -1.92
N THR A 217 9.74 10.47 -1.02
CA THR A 217 8.53 9.66 -1.20
C THR A 217 7.44 10.44 -1.94
N LEU A 218 6.47 9.74 -2.50
CA LEU A 218 5.26 10.38 -2.99
C LEU A 218 4.54 11.15 -1.87
N PRO A 219 3.85 12.26 -2.20
CA PRO A 219 3.04 12.99 -1.24
C PRO A 219 2.10 12.06 -0.49
N HIS A 220 1.97 12.30 0.82
CA HIS A 220 1.02 11.60 1.69
C HIS A 220 1.30 10.11 1.87
N THR A 221 2.49 9.62 1.54
CA THR A 221 2.94 8.27 1.90
C THR A 221 2.82 8.06 3.41
N ALA A 222 2.30 6.90 3.82
CA ALA A 222 2.25 6.49 5.22
C ALA A 222 3.67 6.15 5.69
N ILE A 223 4.40 7.15 6.19
CA ILE A 223 5.75 6.99 6.74
C ILE A 223 5.64 6.66 8.24
N PRO A 224 6.35 5.62 8.75
CA PRO A 224 6.36 5.27 10.17
C PRO A 224 6.68 6.44 11.11
N ALA A 225 6.41 6.34 12.41
CA ALA A 225 6.76 7.38 13.39
C ALA A 225 8.25 7.78 13.34
N ASP A 226 8.59 8.97 13.86
CA ASP A 226 9.99 9.40 13.94
C ASP A 226 10.79 8.44 14.84
N GLY A 227 11.92 7.94 14.33
CA GLY A 227 12.73 6.94 15.02
C GLY A 227 13.76 6.28 14.10
N VAL A 228 14.48 5.32 14.66
CA VAL A 228 15.42 4.46 13.95
C VAL A 228 14.85 3.05 13.88
N TYR A 229 14.95 2.45 12.71
CA TYR A 229 14.38 1.15 12.36
C TYR A 229 15.42 0.24 11.73
N ALA A 230 15.26 -1.06 11.91
CA ALA A 230 15.91 -2.08 11.12
C ALA A 230 15.06 -2.37 9.88
N GLY A 231 15.69 -2.48 8.71
CA GLY A 231 14.98 -2.69 7.46
C GLY A 231 15.84 -3.21 6.32
N LEU A 232 15.25 -3.28 5.14
CA LEU A 232 15.94 -3.63 3.90
C LEU A 232 15.83 -2.46 2.92
N LEU A 233 16.96 -2.01 2.38
CA LEU A 233 17.02 -1.11 1.24
C LEU A 233 17.01 -1.93 -0.05
N GLN A 234 16.02 -1.69 -0.89
CA GLN A 234 15.77 -2.40 -2.14
C GLN A 234 16.19 -1.51 -3.31
N VAL A 235 17.15 -1.98 -4.11
CA VAL A 235 17.69 -1.26 -5.27
C VAL A 235 17.82 -2.25 -6.42
N GLU A 236 17.13 -2.01 -7.54
CA GLU A 236 17.24 -2.83 -8.76
C GLU A 236 17.09 -4.35 -8.54
N GLY A 237 16.30 -4.75 -7.53
CA GLY A 237 16.06 -6.16 -7.18
C GLY A 237 17.02 -6.75 -6.14
N GLU A 238 18.06 -6.03 -5.72
CA GLU A 238 18.89 -6.39 -4.57
C GLU A 238 18.28 -5.86 -3.27
N ALA A 239 18.15 -6.73 -2.26
CA ALA A 239 17.78 -6.37 -0.91
C ALA A 239 19.03 -6.27 -0.02
N MET A 240 19.30 -5.07 0.52
CA MET A 240 20.45 -4.81 1.37
C MET A 240 20.00 -4.51 2.81
N PRO A 241 20.60 -5.13 3.84
CA PRO A 241 20.36 -4.77 5.23
C PRO A 241 20.60 -3.29 5.47
N ALA A 242 19.67 -2.62 6.16
CA ALA A 242 19.75 -1.18 6.39
C ALA A 242 19.33 -0.77 7.81
N ALA A 243 20.03 0.24 8.33
CA ALA A 243 19.55 1.05 9.45
C ALA A 243 18.85 2.29 8.88
N VAL A 244 17.59 2.49 9.24
CA VAL A 244 16.71 3.50 8.64
C VAL A 244 16.34 4.54 9.68
N SER A 245 16.67 5.80 9.43
CA SER A 245 16.26 6.94 10.25
C SER A 245 15.05 7.62 9.61
N VAL A 246 13.98 7.79 10.39
CA VAL A 246 12.79 8.55 10.00
C VAL A 246 12.72 9.80 10.86
N GLY A 247 12.68 10.97 10.23
CA GLY A 247 12.61 12.25 10.93
C GLY A 247 11.55 13.18 10.36
N THR A 248 11.34 14.29 11.04
CA THR A 248 10.54 15.41 10.56
C THR A 248 11.42 16.65 10.54
N ASN A 249 11.51 17.35 9.41
CA ASN A 249 12.19 18.65 9.36
C ASN A 249 11.20 19.78 9.71
N PRO A 250 11.35 20.46 10.85
CA PRO A 250 10.45 21.56 11.26
C PRO A 250 10.75 22.90 10.57
N GLN A 251 11.82 23.02 9.77
CA GLN A 251 12.26 24.31 9.19
C GLN A 251 11.56 24.72 7.88
N PHE A 252 10.71 23.86 7.31
CA PHE A 252 9.90 24.21 6.14
C PHE A 252 8.44 24.36 6.57
N ASP A 253 7.66 25.21 5.89
CA ASP A 253 6.24 25.51 6.15
C ASP A 253 5.27 24.31 6.03
N GLY A 254 5.82 23.09 5.99
CA GLY A 254 5.14 21.82 6.18
C GLY A 254 6.06 20.82 6.88
N LYS A 255 5.48 19.93 7.70
CA LYS A 255 6.17 18.78 8.32
C LYS A 255 6.65 17.80 7.25
N THR A 256 7.76 18.10 6.60
CA THR A 256 8.36 17.20 5.60
C THR A 256 9.03 16.06 6.36
N ARG A 257 8.49 14.85 6.18
CA ARG A 257 9.08 13.63 6.73
C ARG A 257 10.29 13.25 5.88
N THR A 258 11.38 12.83 6.51
CA THR A 258 12.58 12.33 5.84
C THR A 258 12.75 10.85 6.14
N VAL A 259 13.15 10.06 5.14
CA VAL A 259 13.51 8.65 5.29
C VAL A 259 14.95 8.49 4.79
N GLU A 260 15.85 8.18 5.71
CA GLU A 260 17.28 8.03 5.45
C GLU A 260 17.72 6.60 5.71
N ALA A 261 18.12 5.87 4.67
CA ALA A 261 18.58 4.50 4.78
C ALA A 261 20.11 4.42 4.68
N TYR A 262 20.76 3.90 5.72
CA TYR A 262 22.16 3.50 5.70
C TYR A 262 22.27 2.03 5.32
N ALA A 263 22.81 1.73 4.13
CA ALA A 263 23.05 0.37 3.68
C ALA A 263 24.27 -0.22 4.41
N ILE A 264 24.04 -1.26 5.22
CA ILE A 264 25.03 -1.86 6.10
C ILE A 264 26.06 -2.63 5.25
N ASP A 265 27.36 -2.44 5.53
CA ASP A 265 28.50 -3.03 4.82
C ASP A 265 28.59 -2.71 3.33
N ARG A 266 27.88 -1.68 2.86
CA ARG A 266 27.94 -1.27 1.46
C ARG A 266 28.75 0.01 1.35
N VAL A 267 29.77 -0.02 0.50
CA VAL A 267 30.70 1.08 0.29
C VAL A 267 30.64 1.51 -1.17
N GLY A 268 30.68 2.81 -1.42
CA GLY A 268 30.74 3.34 -2.80
C GLY A 268 29.44 3.24 -3.60
N LEU A 269 28.29 3.00 -2.94
CA LEU A 269 26.99 3.02 -3.61
C LEU A 269 26.68 4.45 -4.10
N ASP A 270 26.46 4.60 -5.41
CA ASP A 270 25.84 5.78 -5.98
C ASP A 270 24.38 5.48 -6.31
N LEU A 271 23.49 5.95 -5.43
CA LEU A 271 22.06 5.70 -5.54
C LEU A 271 21.29 6.92 -6.05
N TYR A 272 21.95 8.06 -6.27
CA TYR A 272 21.26 9.31 -6.57
C TYR A 272 20.45 9.21 -7.87
N GLY A 273 19.19 9.66 -7.81
CA GLY A 273 18.26 9.59 -8.94
C GLY A 273 17.66 8.21 -9.18
N LEU A 274 18.11 7.17 -8.48
CA LEU A 274 17.50 5.85 -8.58
C LEU A 274 16.20 5.80 -7.77
N HIS A 275 15.24 5.04 -8.29
CA HIS A 275 14.06 4.65 -7.53
C HIS A 275 14.41 3.49 -6.60
N VAL A 276 14.23 3.69 -5.30
CA VAL A 276 14.54 2.70 -4.26
C VAL A 276 13.32 2.47 -3.37
N ALA A 277 13.34 1.37 -2.64
CA ALA A 277 12.36 1.10 -1.61
C ALA A 277 13.00 0.72 -0.28
N VAL A 278 12.32 1.00 0.82
CA VAL A 278 12.74 0.68 2.18
C VAL A 278 11.65 -0.15 2.84
N ASP A 279 11.97 -1.41 3.14
CA ASP A 279 11.12 -2.32 3.89
C ASP A 279 11.42 -2.21 5.39
N PHE A 280 10.44 -1.82 6.20
CA PHE A 280 10.59 -1.68 7.64
C PHE A 280 10.30 -3.01 8.34
N LEU A 281 11.30 -3.53 9.07
CA LEU A 281 11.21 -4.83 9.75
C LEU A 281 10.97 -4.69 11.25
N ALA A 282 11.71 -3.82 11.92
CA ALA A 282 11.61 -3.65 13.37
C ALA A 282 11.97 -2.23 13.81
N TYR A 283 11.35 -1.76 14.88
CA TYR A 283 11.73 -0.52 15.55
C TYR A 283 12.97 -0.74 16.43
N ILE A 284 13.90 0.21 16.43
CA ILE A 284 15.11 0.18 17.28
C ILE A 284 14.97 1.18 18.43
N ARG A 285 14.70 2.45 18.11
CA ARG A 285 14.60 3.54 19.10
C ARG A 285 13.98 4.81 18.54
N GLY A 286 13.71 5.79 19.40
CA GLY A 286 13.22 7.11 19.01
C GLY A 286 14.33 8.00 18.46
N GLN A 287 13.97 9.19 17.98
CA GLN A 287 14.94 10.20 17.60
C GLN A 287 15.62 10.81 18.84
N GLU A 288 16.93 11.02 18.73
CA GLU A 288 17.80 11.54 19.80
C GLU A 288 18.59 12.73 19.25
N LYS A 289 18.86 13.73 20.09
CA LYS A 289 19.78 14.83 19.77
C LYS A 289 21.15 14.50 20.35
N PHE A 290 22.21 14.83 19.61
CA PHE A 290 23.59 14.61 20.03
C PHE A 290 24.31 15.95 20.13
N ASP A 291 25.00 16.16 21.26
CA ASP A 291 25.78 17.38 21.50
C ASP A 291 27.17 17.32 20.86
N THR A 292 27.65 16.11 20.56
CA THR A 292 28.96 15.87 19.94
C THR A 292 28.87 14.91 18.76
N LEU A 293 29.81 15.03 17.83
CA LEU A 293 29.91 14.13 16.68
C LEU A 293 30.24 12.70 17.12
N ASP A 294 31.17 12.53 18.07
CA ASP A 294 31.58 11.21 18.56
C ASP A 294 30.40 10.46 19.19
N GLY A 295 29.55 11.16 19.97
CA GLY A 295 28.36 10.55 20.55
C GLY A 295 27.33 10.09 19.50
N LEU A 296 27.20 10.84 18.40
CA LEU A 296 26.38 10.40 17.25
C LEU A 296 26.95 9.12 16.63
N LEU A 297 28.26 9.08 16.36
CA LEU A 297 28.91 7.93 15.71
C LEU A 297 28.84 6.66 16.57
N GLU A 298 29.10 6.78 17.87
CA GLU A 298 28.97 5.67 18.82
C GLU A 298 27.55 5.11 18.82
N ARG A 299 26.55 5.99 18.84
CA ARG A 299 25.15 5.57 18.80
C ARG A 299 24.80 4.89 17.48
N MET A 300 25.24 5.45 16.35
CA MET A 300 25.02 4.85 15.02
C MET A 300 25.62 3.45 14.92
N ALA A 301 26.82 3.22 15.48
CA ALA A 301 27.44 1.91 15.51
C ALA A 301 26.60 0.88 16.31
N VAL A 302 26.03 1.29 17.44
CA VAL A 302 25.10 0.47 18.23
C VAL A 302 23.84 0.16 17.43
N ASP A 303 23.24 1.17 16.79
CA ASP A 303 22.01 0.99 16.01
C ASP A 303 22.23 0.05 14.81
N VAL A 304 23.39 0.12 14.14
CA VAL A 304 23.76 -0.82 13.07
C VAL A 304 23.90 -2.25 13.59
N LYS A 305 24.53 -2.43 14.75
CA LYS A 305 24.66 -3.76 15.38
C LYS A 305 23.29 -4.33 15.74
N LEU A 306 22.38 -3.52 16.29
CA LEU A 306 21.01 -3.92 16.61
C LEU A 306 20.22 -4.24 15.34
N ALA A 307 20.32 -3.40 14.30
CA ALA A 307 19.66 -3.60 13.03
C ALA A 307 20.01 -4.96 12.42
N ARG A 308 21.30 -5.35 12.41
CA ARG A 308 21.72 -6.68 11.95
C ARG A 308 21.03 -7.82 12.70
N GLY A 309 21.03 -7.74 14.04
CA GLY A 309 20.42 -8.77 14.87
C GLY A 309 18.92 -8.93 14.60
N LEU A 310 18.22 -7.80 14.45
CA LEU A 310 16.78 -7.78 14.16
C LEU A 310 16.46 -8.26 12.75
N ILE A 311 17.28 -7.90 11.75
CA ILE A 311 17.11 -8.36 10.36
C ILE A 311 17.31 -9.87 10.28
N ALA A 312 18.37 -10.40 10.90
CA ALA A 312 18.64 -11.85 10.91
C ALA A 312 17.56 -12.66 11.65
N ALA A 313 16.85 -12.06 12.60
CA ALA A 313 15.72 -12.71 13.29
C ALA A 313 14.39 -12.60 12.52
N ALA A 314 14.34 -11.76 11.48
CA ALA A 314 13.14 -11.46 10.70
C ALA A 314 13.06 -12.22 9.37
N GLU A 315 14.18 -12.81 8.93
CA GLU A 315 14.34 -13.81 7.86
C GLU A 315 13.91 -15.21 8.32
#